data_AF-A0A3P3XQ51-F1
#
_entry.id   AF-A0A3P3XQ51-F1
#
_cell.length_a   1.000
_cell.length_b   1.000
_cell.length_c   1.000
_cell.angle_alpha   90.00
_cell.angle_beta   90.00
_cell.angle_gamma   90.00
#
_symmetry.space_group_name_H-M   'P 1'
#
loop_
_entity.id
_entity.type
_entity.pdbx_description
1 polymer ?
#
loop_
_entity_poly.entity_id
_entity_poly.type
_entity_poly.pdbx_seq_one_letter_code
_entity_poly.pdbx_strand_id
1 'polypeptide(L)' 'MTGRVWNPGANLPFDPIAAAKAKELGLRVIFASGSNLENFDKILSEKSFIGTIID' A
#
# COMPACT_ATOMS: atom_id res chain seq x y z
N MET A 1 2.63 -13.30 -10.97
CA MET A 1 3.17 -13.96 -9.76
C MET A 1 4.39 -13.16 -9.30
N THR A 2 4.19 -12.22 -8.38
CA THR A 2 5.24 -11.33 -7.85
C THR A 2 6.09 -12.04 -6.80
N GLY A 3 7.39 -11.70 -6.78
CA GLY A 3 8.44 -12.39 -6.02
C GLY A 3 8.20 -12.45 -4.52
N ARG A 4 8.20 -13.68 -3.99
CA ARG A 4 8.12 -14.02 -2.55
C ARG A 4 9.43 -13.79 -1.79
N VAL A 5 10.45 -13.21 -2.43
CA VAL A 5 11.79 -13.10 -1.88
C VAL A 5 12.10 -11.62 -1.68
N TRP A 6 12.10 -11.18 -0.42
CA TRP A 6 12.63 -9.88 -0.03
C TRP A 6 14.14 -9.89 -0.28
N ASN A 7 14.59 -9.05 -1.22
CA ASN A 7 16.01 -8.94 -1.57
C ASN A 7 16.47 -7.51 -1.24
N PRO A 8 17.42 -7.32 -0.30
CA PRO A 8 17.95 -6.00 0.03
C PRO A 8 18.48 -5.30 -1.23
N GLY A 9 18.01 -4.08 -1.50
CA GLY A 9 18.38 -3.31 -2.70
C GLY A 9 17.51 -3.55 -3.94
N ALA A 10 16.48 -4.39 -3.85
CA ALA A 10 15.47 -4.46 -4.91
C ALA A 10 14.64 -3.16 -4.96
N ASN A 11 14.51 -2.56 -6.14
CA ASN A 11 13.59 -1.43 -6.41
C ASN A 11 12.14 -1.94 -6.46
N LEU A 12 11.68 -2.53 -5.36
CA LEU A 12 10.28 -2.90 -5.19
C LEU A 12 9.56 -1.67 -4.62
N PRO A 13 8.44 -1.23 -5.22
CA PRO A 13 7.72 -0.04 -4.76
C PRO A 13 7.10 -0.22 -3.37
N PHE A 14 6.94 -1.46 -2.92
CA PHE A 14 6.42 -1.82 -1.61
C PHE A 14 6.94 -3.19 -1.17
N ASP A 15 7.03 -3.41 0.15
CA ASP A 15 7.55 -4.65 0.71
C ASP A 15 6.62 -5.84 0.40
N PRO A 16 7.09 -6.88 -0.31
CA PRO A 16 6.25 -8.01 -0.70
C PRO A 16 5.82 -8.88 0.50
N ILE A 17 6.60 -8.90 1.59
CA ILE A 17 6.25 -9.60 2.83
C ILE A 17 5.13 -8.85 3.54
N ALA A 18 5.21 -7.52 3.62
CA ALA A 18 4.15 -6.71 4.21
C ALA A 18 2.84 -6.82 3.41
N ALA A 19 2.91 -6.81 2.07
CA ALA A 19 1.74 -7.02 1.22
C ALA A 19 1.11 -8.40 1.41
N ALA A 20 1.93 -9.46 1.47
CA ALA A 20 1.44 -10.82 1.73
C ALA A 20 0.78 -10.91 3.11
N LYS A 21 1.37 -10.30 4.14
CA LYS A 21 0.83 -10.29 5.49
C LYS A 21 -0.49 -9.51 5.59
N ALA A 22 -0.58 -8.35 4.92
CA ALA A 22 -1.82 -7.58 4.88
C ALA A 22 -2.95 -8.38 4.23
N LYS A 23 -2.66 -9.11 3.16
CA LYS A 23 -3.60 -10.02 2.50
C LYS A 23 -4.04 -11.17 3.42
N GLU A 24 -3.13 -11.80 4.15
CA GLU A 24 -3.46 -12.82 5.15
C GLU A 24 -4.36 -12.29 6.27
N LEU A 25 -4.16 -11.03 6.67
CA LEU A 25 -4.91 -10.38 7.75
C LEU A 25 -6.21 -9.71 7.27
N GLY A 26 -6.52 -9.76 5.96
CA GLY A 26 -7.67 -9.08 5.38
C GLY A 26 -7.62 -7.55 5.47
N LEU A 27 -6.40 -6.99 5.55
CA LEU A 27 -6.19 -5.55 5.65
C LEU A 27 -6.12 -4.93 4.26
N ARG A 28 -6.83 -3.82 4.08
CA ARG A 28 -6.71 -2.96 2.90
C ARG A 28 -5.44 -2.12 3.01
N VAL A 29 -4.55 -2.21 2.03
CA VAL A 29 -3.36 -1.35 1.96
C VAL A 29 -3.59 -0.25 0.93
N ILE A 30 -3.40 1.00 1.34
CA ILE A 30 -3.56 2.16 0.47
C ILE A 30 -2.20 2.82 0.29
N PHE A 31 -1.76 2.92 -0.97
CA PHE A 31 -0.56 3.65 -1.36
C PHE A 31 -0.95 5.04 -1.85
N ALA A 32 -0.53 6.08 -1.14
CA ALA A 32 -0.88 7.46 -1.42
C ALA A 32 0.32 8.38 -1.19
N SER A 33 0.30 9.57 -1.80
CA SER A 33 1.37 10.56 -1.63
C SER A 33 1.34 11.16 -0.22
N GLY A 34 2.48 11.09 0.50
CA GLY A 34 2.62 11.66 1.84
C GLY A 34 2.64 13.20 1.89
N SER A 35 2.82 13.87 0.74
CA SER A 35 2.82 15.34 0.66
C SER A 35 1.41 15.93 0.50
N ASN A 36 0.40 15.12 0.14
CA ASN A 36 -0.97 15.58 -0.06
C ASN A 36 -1.85 15.23 1.14
N LEU A 37 -1.83 16.10 2.14
CA LEU A 37 -2.60 15.92 3.39
C LEU A 37 -4.12 15.97 3.18
N GLU A 38 -4.60 16.70 2.18
CA GLU A 38 -6.03 16.72 1.84
C GLU A 38 -6.48 15.35 1.32
N ASN A 39 -5.65 14.70 0.51
CA ASN A 39 -5.89 13.33 0.07
C ASN A 39 -5.82 12.32 1.22
N PHE A 40 -4.91 12.54 2.18
CA PHE A 40 -4.85 11.74 3.40
C PHE A 40 -6.14 11.85 4.23
N ASP A 41 -6.68 13.06 4.42
CA ASP A 41 -7.96 13.26 5.09
C ASP A 41 -9.13 12.55 4.35
N LYS A 42 -9.14 12.59 3.02
CA LYS A 42 -10.12 11.86 2.19
C LYS A 42 -10.01 10.34 2.39
N ILE A 43 -8.80 9.80 2.48
CA ILE A 43 -8.56 8.37 2.74
C ILE A 43 -9.15 7.97 4.10
N LEU A 44 -8.86 8.75 5.15
CA LEU A 44 -9.36 8.47 6.51
C LEU A 44 -10.88 8.65 6.63
N SER A 45 -11.45 9.57 5.84
CA SER A 45 -12.89 9.84 5.78
C SER A 45 -13.67 8.91 4.84
N GLU A 46 -13.03 7.88 4.27
CA GLU A 46 -13.61 6.96 3.27
C GLU A 46 -14.22 7.66 2.04
N LYS A 47 -13.69 8.83 1.68
CA LYS A 47 -14.08 9.58 0.49
C LYS A 47 -13.24 9.17 -0.71
N SER A 48 -13.65 9.59 -1.91
CA SER A 48 -12.84 9.43 -3.12
C SER A 48 -11.46 10.07 -2.92
N PHE A 49 -10.42 9.26 -3.13
CA PHE A 49 -9.03 9.67 -3.00
C PHE A 49 -8.21 9.23 -4.21
N ILE A 50 -7.02 9.80 -4.35
CA ILE A 50 -6.05 9.47 -5.39
C ILE A 50 -4.98 8.58 -4.75
N GLY A 51 -4.88 7.35 -5.24
CA GLY A 51 -3.91 6.38 -4.76
C GLY A 51 -4.16 5.00 -5.36
N THR A 52 -3.35 4.04 -4.94
CA THR A 52 -3.47 2.63 -5.35
C THR A 52 -3.94 1.82 -4.16
N ILE A 53 -4.97 1.02 -4.35
CA ILE A 53 -5.43 0.04 -3.36
C ILE A 53 -4.80 -1.31 -3.71
N ILE A 54 -4.28 -2.01 -2.70
CA ILE A 54 -3.76 -3.37 -2.82
C ILE A 54 -4.62 -4.27 -1.93
N ASP A 55 -5.24 -5.29 -2.54
CA ASP A 55 -6.11 -6.31 -1.91
C ASP A 55 -5.56 -7.76 -2.07
#